data_AF-A0A349NZA9-F1
#
_entry.id   AF-A0A349NZA9-F1
#
_cell.length_a   1.000
_cell.length_b   1.000
_cell.length_c   1.000
_cell.angle_alpha   90.00
_cell.angle_beta   90.00
_cell.angle_gamma   90.00
#
_symmetry.space_group_name_H-M   'P 1'
#
loop_
_entity.id
_entity.type
_entity.pdbx_description
1 polymer ?
#
loop_
_entity_poly.entity_id
_entity_poly.type
_entity_poly.pdbx_seq_one_letter_code
_entity_poly.pdbx_strand_id
1 'polypeptide(L)'
;MKYLKFFGKILLVLLLLCIVAYTILVILVRPSNDRDWTTDQAVLPYAEIDGSQVAIHNIRNFSYTSTSDYTPSYYDATFDLEKLKNVYFIVEPFSGPVGAAHTFLSFEFEDDKFVSISIEIRKEKGESFSPIKGILRRYELTYVIADERDVVKLRSNYRKDKVFVYPIKTTPEKMRAVFVDMIGRANELKSEPEFYNTVANNCTTNLAKHVNKISPKRIPWDITLLLPENSDKYAYQLGLIENIVPFDETRAAHLINDLATEYADSLDFSLKIRGR
;
A
#
# COMPACT_ATOMS: atom_id res chain seq x y z
N MET A 1 -12.21 -8.27 -48.33
CA MET A 1 -12.23 -6.80 -48.09
C MET A 1 -13.56 -6.24 -47.54
N LYS A 2 -14.75 -6.59 -48.05
CA LYS A 2 -16.04 -6.09 -47.49
C LYS A 2 -16.30 -6.51 -46.04
N TYR A 3 -16.05 -7.78 -45.71
CA TYR A 3 -16.21 -8.30 -44.34
C TYR A 3 -15.27 -7.62 -43.33
N LEU A 4 -14.02 -7.36 -43.69
CA LEU A 4 -13.06 -6.67 -42.82
C LEU A 4 -13.51 -5.23 -42.49
N LYS A 5 -14.10 -4.51 -43.45
CA LYS A 5 -14.67 -3.17 -43.23
C LYS A 5 -15.95 -3.20 -42.39
N PHE A 6 -16.76 -4.26 -42.49
CA PHE A 6 -17.96 -4.45 -41.69
C PHE A 6 -17.63 -4.78 -40.23
N PHE A 7 -16.71 -5.72 -39.99
CA PHE A 7 -16.19 -6.03 -38.65
C PHE A 7 -15.51 -4.82 -38.01
N GLY A 8 -14.75 -4.03 -38.77
CA GLY A 8 -14.15 -2.79 -38.27
C GLY A 8 -15.18 -1.75 -37.80
N LYS A 9 -16.31 -1.61 -38.51
CA LYS A 9 -17.41 -0.72 -38.09
C LYS A 9 -18.10 -1.19 -36.82
N ILE A 10 -18.34 -2.50 -36.69
CA ILE A 10 -18.93 -3.07 -35.47
C ILE A 10 -18.00 -2.85 -34.29
N LEU A 11 -16.70 -3.12 -34.43
CA LEU A 11 -15.72 -2.91 -33.38
C LEU A 11 -15.65 -1.43 -32.95
N LEU A 12 -15.70 -0.50 -33.90
CA LEU A 12 -15.71 0.93 -33.61
C LEU A 12 -16.97 1.36 -32.84
N VAL A 13 -18.15 0.86 -33.23
CA VAL A 13 -19.41 1.15 -32.52
C VAL A 13 -19.37 0.58 -31.11
N LEU A 14 -18.89 -0.65 -30.93
CA LEU A 14 -18.73 -1.25 -29.59
C LEU A 14 -17.77 -0.44 -28.72
N LEU A 15 -16.63 -0.02 -29.28
CA LEU A 15 -15.67 0.84 -28.58
C LEU A 15 -16.30 2.16 -28.15
N LEU A 16 -17.05 2.81 -29.05
CA LEU A 16 -17.74 4.08 -28.75
C LEU A 16 -18.79 3.89 -27.65
N LEU A 17 -19.58 2.81 -27.69
CA LEU A 17 -20.54 2.47 -26.66
C LEU A 17 -19.86 2.24 -25.30
N CYS A 18 -18.72 1.54 -25.27
CA CYS A 18 -17.94 1.36 -24.05
C CYS A 18 -17.43 2.71 -23.49
N ILE A 19 -16.95 3.61 -24.35
CA ILE A 19 -16.50 4.96 -23.95
C ILE A 19 -17.66 5.76 -23.37
N VAL A 20 -18.82 5.77 -24.03
CA VAL A 20 -20.02 6.47 -23.55
C VAL A 20 -20.49 5.89 -22.22
N ALA A 21 -20.60 4.57 -22.09
CA ALA A 21 -21.00 3.92 -20.84
C ALA A 21 -20.03 4.24 -19.70
N TYR A 22 -18.72 4.19 -19.95
CA TYR A 22 -17.71 4.56 -18.95
C TYR A 22 -17.78 6.05 -18.59
N THR A 23 -18.06 6.93 -19.55
CA THR A 23 -18.23 8.36 -19.31
C THR A 23 -19.45 8.63 -18.42
N ILE A 24 -20.57 7.94 -18.67
CA ILE A 24 -21.76 8.00 -17.82
C ILE A 24 -21.44 7.52 -16.40
N LEU A 25 -20.74 6.39 -16.26
CA LEU A 25 -20.27 5.90 -14.97
C LEU A 25 -19.43 6.95 -14.24
N VAL A 26 -18.49 7.59 -14.93
CA VAL A 26 -17.59 8.61 -14.40
C VAL A 26 -18.34 9.85 -13.88
N ILE A 27 -19.42 10.23 -14.55
CA ILE A 27 -20.23 11.40 -14.18
C ILE A 27 -21.13 11.08 -12.98
N LEU A 28 -21.75 9.89 -12.98
CA LEU A 28 -22.76 9.50 -12.00
C LEU A 28 -22.18 8.99 -10.68
N VAL A 29 -21.09 8.24 -10.74
CA VAL A 29 -20.52 7.58 -9.55
C VAL A 29 -19.42 8.45 -8.97
N ARG A 30 -19.71 9.01 -7.79
CA ARG A 30 -18.82 9.89 -7.02
C ARG A 30 -18.22 9.14 -5.83
N PRO A 31 -16.93 9.38 -5.53
CA PRO A 31 -16.32 8.79 -4.35
C PRO A 31 -16.96 9.40 -3.10
N SER A 32 -17.08 8.62 -2.04
CA SER A 32 -17.65 9.06 -0.76
C SER A 32 -16.81 8.55 0.38
N ASN A 33 -16.77 9.28 1.50
CA ASN A 33 -16.28 8.77 2.78
C ASN A 33 -17.41 8.22 3.67
N ASP A 34 -18.66 8.42 3.26
CA ASP A 34 -19.88 7.99 3.93
C ASP A 34 -20.50 6.83 3.14
N ARG A 35 -20.09 5.61 3.48
CA ARG A 35 -20.61 4.33 2.97
C ARG A 35 -20.56 3.29 4.08
N ASP A 36 -21.19 2.12 3.88
CA ASP A 36 -21.14 1.03 4.84
C ASP A 36 -19.83 0.25 4.73
N TRP A 37 -18.74 0.85 5.25
CA TRP A 37 -17.40 0.31 5.17
C TRP A 37 -17.22 -0.98 5.97
N THR A 38 -16.33 -1.85 5.48
CA THR A 38 -15.77 -2.95 6.26
C THR A 38 -15.05 -2.43 7.51
N THR A 39 -15.11 -3.18 8.60
CA THR A 39 -14.60 -2.76 9.91
C THR A 39 -13.11 -2.40 9.88
N ASP A 40 -12.30 -3.14 9.10
CA ASP A 40 -10.87 -2.89 8.90
C ASP A 40 -10.54 -1.54 8.23
N GLN A 41 -11.55 -0.85 7.69
CA GLN A 41 -11.41 0.36 6.87
C GLN A 41 -12.47 1.43 7.20
N ALA A 42 -13.21 1.25 8.29
CA ALA A 42 -14.31 2.13 8.68
C ALA A 42 -13.81 3.50 9.18
N VAL A 43 -12.70 3.52 9.93
CA VAL A 43 -12.12 4.73 10.49
C VAL A 43 -10.95 5.20 9.62
N LEU A 44 -11.00 6.47 9.21
CA LEU A 44 -9.91 7.11 8.45
C LEU A 44 -8.91 7.79 9.39
N PRO A 45 -7.60 7.56 9.21
CA PRO A 45 -6.58 8.29 9.92
C PRO A 45 -6.44 9.72 9.42
N TYR A 46 -5.84 10.56 10.25
CA TYR A 46 -5.39 11.90 9.90
C TYR A 46 -4.26 12.31 10.82
N ALA A 47 -3.57 13.39 10.47
CA ALA A 47 -2.52 13.92 11.30
C ALA A 47 -2.44 15.45 11.25
N GLU A 48 -1.96 16.02 12.35
CA GLU A 48 -1.54 17.41 12.44
C GLU A 48 -0.01 17.46 12.39
N ILE A 49 0.55 18.39 11.61
CA ILE A 49 1.99 18.53 11.43
C ILE A 49 2.38 19.92 11.93
N ASP A 50 3.21 19.97 12.98
CA ASP A 50 3.80 21.19 13.52
C ASP A 50 5.33 21.04 13.60
N GLY A 51 6.03 21.68 12.67
CA GLY A 51 7.48 21.54 12.53
C GLY A 51 7.89 20.08 12.29
N SER A 52 8.65 19.51 13.23
CA SER A 52 9.06 18.10 13.20
C SER A 52 8.06 17.15 13.85
N GLN A 53 7.04 17.64 14.55
CA GLN A 53 6.08 16.81 15.27
C GLN A 53 4.90 16.48 14.37
N VAL A 54 4.60 15.19 14.24
CA VAL A 54 3.45 14.66 13.49
C VAL A 54 2.53 13.93 14.46
N ALA A 55 1.45 14.57 14.87
CA ALA A 55 0.42 13.97 15.72
C ALA A 55 -0.57 13.20 14.84
N ILE A 56 -0.49 11.87 14.85
CA ILE A 56 -1.34 11.00 14.04
C ILE A 56 -2.47 10.46 14.90
N HIS A 57 -3.68 10.54 14.36
CA HIS A 57 -4.91 10.05 14.97
C HIS A 57 -5.46 8.84 14.23
N ASN A 58 -6.12 7.96 14.97
CA ASN A 58 -6.69 6.71 14.48
C ASN A 58 -5.65 5.77 13.85
N ILE A 59 -4.48 5.62 14.48
CA ILE A 59 -3.50 4.61 14.07
C ILE A 59 -4.10 3.24 14.37
N ARG A 60 -4.31 2.45 13.32
CA ARG A 60 -4.94 1.13 13.42
C ARG A 60 -4.02 0.15 14.16
N ASN A 61 -4.57 -0.59 15.12
CA ASN A 61 -3.85 -1.60 15.90
C ASN A 61 -4.69 -2.85 16.13
N PHE A 62 -5.14 -3.46 15.04
CA PHE A 62 -6.06 -4.60 15.13
C PHE A 62 -5.35 -5.85 15.62
N SER A 63 -6.04 -6.62 16.45
CA SER A 63 -5.60 -7.94 16.91
C SER A 63 -6.43 -9.01 16.25
N TYR A 64 -5.79 -10.02 15.67
CA TYR A 64 -6.45 -11.03 14.84
C TYR A 64 -6.49 -12.39 15.53
N THR A 65 -7.57 -13.13 15.30
CA THR A 65 -7.69 -14.57 15.62
C THR A 65 -7.75 -15.39 14.34
N SER A 66 -8.23 -14.80 13.24
CA SER A 66 -8.20 -15.35 11.88
C SER A 66 -8.15 -14.22 10.84
N THR A 67 -8.25 -14.55 9.55
CA THR A 67 -8.32 -13.57 8.47
C THR A 67 -9.63 -12.77 8.45
N SER A 68 -10.69 -13.27 9.11
CA SER A 68 -12.02 -12.64 9.13
C SER A 68 -12.54 -12.35 10.54
N ASP A 69 -11.80 -12.74 11.58
CA ASP A 69 -12.13 -12.47 12.98
C ASP A 69 -10.97 -11.73 13.65
N TYR A 70 -11.29 -10.55 14.16
CA TYR A 70 -10.35 -9.59 14.71
C TYR A 70 -11.05 -8.61 15.66
N THR A 71 -10.29 -8.08 16.60
CA THR A 71 -10.71 -7.03 17.52
C THR A 71 -10.21 -5.68 17.01
N PRO A 72 -11.10 -4.77 16.58
CA PRO A 72 -10.73 -3.42 16.18
C PRO A 72 -10.15 -2.62 17.35
N SER A 73 -9.05 -1.92 17.10
CA SER A 73 -8.46 -0.98 18.05
C SER A 73 -7.72 0.13 17.30
N TYR A 74 -7.70 1.31 17.89
CA TYR A 74 -7.03 2.49 17.36
C TYR A 74 -6.36 3.25 18.50
N TYR A 75 -5.26 3.91 18.21
CA TYR A 75 -4.61 4.81 19.15
C TYR A 75 -4.09 6.06 18.44
N ASP A 76 -3.80 7.09 19.23
CA ASP A 76 -3.20 8.32 18.74
C ASP A 76 -1.76 8.38 19.26
N ALA A 77 -0.85 8.89 18.43
CA ALA A 77 0.55 9.07 18.81
C ALA A 77 1.22 10.20 18.04
N THR A 78 2.20 10.84 18.68
CA THR A 78 3.05 11.86 18.06
C THR A 78 4.40 11.26 17.70
N PHE A 79 4.83 11.49 16.47
CA PHE A 79 6.12 11.08 15.94
C PHE A 79 6.96 12.31 15.63
N ASP A 80 8.23 12.29 16.04
CA ASP A 80 9.19 13.33 15.72
C ASP A 80 9.99 12.93 14.48
N LEU A 81 9.86 13.68 13.39
CA LEU A 81 10.58 13.45 12.13
C LEU A 81 12.09 13.43 12.31
N GLU A 82 12.62 14.14 13.32
CA GLU A 82 14.06 14.13 13.61
C GLU A 82 14.53 12.77 14.11
N LYS A 83 13.63 11.99 14.73
CA LYS A 83 13.89 10.65 15.26
C LYS A 83 13.63 9.54 14.24
N LEU A 84 13.28 9.85 12.99
CA LEU A 84 13.06 8.86 11.94
C LEU A 84 14.39 8.24 11.49
N LYS A 85 14.56 6.94 11.76
CA LYS A 85 15.82 6.20 11.55
C LYS A 85 15.87 5.46 10.22
N ASN A 86 14.82 4.71 9.91
CA ASN A 86 14.77 3.84 8.73
C ASN A 86 13.38 3.82 8.10
N VAL A 87 13.34 3.51 6.81
CA VAL A 87 12.11 3.17 6.09
C VAL A 87 12.29 1.82 5.41
N TYR A 88 11.25 1.01 5.50
CA TYR A 88 11.21 -0.35 5.01
C TYR A 88 10.16 -0.47 3.90
N PHE A 89 10.57 -1.03 2.77
CA PHE A 89 9.66 -1.41 1.70
C PHE A 89 9.19 -2.83 1.94
N ILE A 90 7.88 -3.00 2.06
CA ILE A 90 7.26 -4.29 2.36
C ILE A 90 6.52 -4.78 1.13
N VAL A 91 6.76 -6.03 0.75
CA VAL A 91 6.10 -6.70 -0.38
C VAL A 91 5.45 -7.99 0.11
N GLU A 92 4.14 -8.13 -0.17
CA GLU A 92 3.32 -9.31 0.10
C GLU A 92 2.79 -9.85 -1.22
N PRO A 93 3.51 -10.75 -1.91
CA PRO A 93 2.98 -11.46 -3.06
C PRO A 93 1.75 -12.27 -2.66
N PHE A 94 0.65 -12.10 -3.39
CA PHE A 94 -0.56 -12.84 -3.11
C PHE A 94 -0.47 -14.26 -3.68
N SER A 95 -1.04 -15.23 -2.97
CA SER A 95 -1.26 -16.58 -3.52
C SER A 95 -2.27 -16.65 -4.67
N GLY A 96 -2.85 -15.50 -5.05
CA GLY A 96 -3.92 -15.37 -6.02
C GLY A 96 -3.42 -15.13 -7.46
N PRO A 97 -3.95 -14.13 -8.18
CA PRO A 97 -3.55 -13.86 -9.56
C PRO A 97 -2.05 -13.61 -9.71
N VAL A 98 -1.43 -14.26 -10.69
CA VAL A 98 0.00 -14.05 -11.03
C VAL A 98 0.27 -12.58 -11.27
N GLY A 99 1.36 -12.08 -10.69
CA GLY A 99 1.79 -10.69 -10.74
C GLY A 99 1.21 -9.81 -9.64
N ALA A 100 0.20 -10.26 -8.88
CA ALA A 100 -0.43 -9.45 -7.86
C ALA A 100 0.30 -9.54 -6.51
N ALA A 101 0.53 -8.38 -5.90
CA ALA A 101 1.06 -8.26 -4.56
C ALA A 101 0.50 -7.00 -3.89
N HIS A 102 0.62 -6.95 -2.57
CA HIS A 102 0.48 -5.71 -1.83
C HIS A 102 1.87 -5.12 -1.54
N THR A 103 1.96 -3.80 -1.61
CA THR A 103 3.18 -3.08 -1.25
C THR A 103 2.86 -1.90 -0.35
N PHE A 104 3.73 -1.64 0.62
CA PHE A 104 3.56 -0.54 1.56
C PHE A 104 4.90 -0.17 2.21
N LEU A 105 4.91 0.93 2.97
CA LEU A 105 6.09 1.37 3.71
C LEU A 105 5.85 1.25 5.21
N SER A 106 6.92 0.92 5.94
CA SER A 106 6.99 1.02 7.39
C SER A 106 8.16 1.91 7.80
N PHE A 107 7.92 2.79 8.77
CA PHE A 107 8.85 3.81 9.22
C PHE A 107 9.29 3.49 10.65
N GLU A 108 10.59 3.31 10.87
CA GLU A 108 11.19 3.10 12.19
C GLU A 108 11.66 4.44 12.74
N PHE A 109 11.17 4.80 13.92
CA PHE A 109 11.65 5.90 14.73
C PHE A 109 12.57 5.38 15.84
N GLU A 110 13.26 6.27 16.54
CA GLU A 110 13.93 5.96 17.81
C GLU A 110 12.97 5.31 18.82
N ASP A 111 13.55 4.68 19.84
CA ASP A 111 12.82 3.92 20.87
C ASP A 111 11.99 2.76 20.31
N ASP A 112 12.46 2.18 19.19
CA ASP A 112 11.89 0.99 18.53
C ASP A 112 10.40 1.14 18.16
N LYS A 113 10.00 2.37 17.81
CA LYS A 113 8.64 2.68 17.36
C LYS A 113 8.52 2.50 15.86
N PHE A 114 7.48 1.78 15.43
CA PHE A 114 7.19 1.54 14.03
C PHE A 114 5.78 2.01 13.68
N VAL A 115 5.64 2.67 12.53
CA VAL A 115 4.35 3.01 11.96
C VAL A 115 4.36 2.68 10.47
N SER A 116 3.36 1.94 10.03
CA SER A 116 3.19 1.52 8.65
C SER A 116 2.12 2.36 7.96
N ILE A 117 2.36 2.72 6.69
CA ILE A 117 1.40 3.40 5.84
C ILE A 117 1.14 2.53 4.62
N SER A 118 -0.07 1.97 4.58
CA SER A 118 -0.53 1.03 3.58
C SER A 118 -1.60 1.65 2.70
N ILE A 119 -1.36 1.66 1.39
CA ILE A 119 -2.26 2.24 0.40
C ILE A 119 -3.22 1.15 -0.05
N GLU A 120 -4.47 1.22 0.37
CA GLU A 120 -5.44 0.15 0.21
C GLU A 120 -6.68 0.61 -0.55
N ILE A 121 -7.36 -0.35 -1.16
CA ILE A 121 -8.78 -0.18 -1.52
C ILE A 121 -9.57 0.04 -0.22
N ARG A 122 -10.61 0.87 -0.24
CA ARG A 122 -11.61 0.98 0.82
C ARG A 122 -12.85 0.21 0.38
N LYS A 123 -13.21 -0.86 1.10
CA LYS A 123 -14.28 -1.80 0.73
C LYS A 123 -15.55 -1.53 1.51
N GLU A 124 -16.69 -1.55 0.84
CA GLU A 124 -18.00 -1.66 1.49
C GLU A 124 -18.22 -3.10 2.01
N LYS A 125 -19.10 -3.28 2.99
CA LYS A 125 -19.46 -4.60 3.50
C LYS A 125 -20.01 -5.49 2.37
N GLY A 126 -19.55 -6.74 2.34
CA GLY A 126 -19.90 -7.70 1.29
C GLY A 126 -19.04 -7.59 0.03
N GLU A 127 -18.10 -6.63 -0.04
CA GLU A 127 -17.17 -6.53 -1.15
C GLU A 127 -15.89 -7.35 -0.94
N SER A 128 -15.45 -8.00 -2.01
CA SER A 128 -14.17 -8.68 -2.11
C SER A 128 -13.32 -8.02 -3.20
N PHE A 129 -12.01 -7.93 -3.00
CA PHE A 129 -11.12 -7.32 -3.98
C PHE A 129 -11.24 -7.97 -5.37
N SER A 130 -11.14 -7.14 -6.40
CA SER A 130 -11.02 -7.57 -7.79
C SER A 130 -10.32 -6.47 -8.59
N PRO A 131 -9.23 -6.78 -9.32
CA PRO A 131 -8.53 -5.82 -10.17
C PRO A 131 -9.44 -5.11 -11.17
N ILE A 132 -10.41 -5.84 -11.75
CA ILE A 132 -11.37 -5.30 -12.73
C ILE A 132 -12.34 -4.32 -12.06
N LYS A 133 -12.85 -4.67 -10.88
CA LYS A 133 -13.72 -3.76 -10.09
C LYS A 133 -13.00 -2.47 -9.71
N GLY A 134 -11.69 -2.53 -9.44
CA GLY A 134 -10.86 -1.34 -9.20
C GLY A 134 -10.74 -0.41 -10.42
N ILE A 135 -10.89 -0.91 -11.66
CA ILE A 135 -10.92 -0.04 -12.86
C ILE A 135 -12.30 0.63 -13.00
N LEU A 136 -13.37 -0.04 -12.54
CA LEU A 136 -14.76 0.39 -12.70
C LEU A 136 -15.28 1.25 -11.53
N ARG A 137 -14.40 2.00 -10.84
CA ARG A 137 -14.74 2.90 -9.72
C ARG A 137 -15.56 2.23 -8.60
N ARG A 138 -15.23 0.97 -8.30
CA ARG A 138 -15.94 0.21 -7.27
C ARG A 138 -15.37 0.39 -5.87
N TYR A 139 -14.11 0.83 -5.76
CA TYR A 139 -13.46 1.02 -4.48
C TYR A 139 -12.94 2.44 -4.37
N GLU A 140 -13.12 3.05 -3.21
CA GLU A 140 -12.40 4.23 -2.80
C GLU A 140 -10.95 3.88 -2.44
N LEU A 141 -10.07 4.88 -2.44
CA LEU A 141 -8.69 4.78 -1.99
C LEU A 141 -8.62 5.16 -0.50
N THR A 142 -7.84 4.43 0.28
CA THR A 142 -7.52 4.81 1.66
C THR A 142 -6.05 4.59 1.97
N TYR A 143 -5.50 5.39 2.88
CA TYR A 143 -4.17 5.20 3.45
C TYR A 143 -4.39 4.71 4.86
N VAL A 144 -4.21 3.41 5.07
CA VAL A 144 -4.23 2.81 6.40
C VAL A 144 -2.91 3.15 7.07
N ILE A 145 -2.97 3.97 8.12
CA ILE A 145 -1.84 4.20 9.03
C ILE A 145 -2.04 3.27 10.22
N ALA A 146 -1.06 2.41 10.48
CA ALA A 146 -1.20 1.33 11.45
C ALA A 146 0.08 1.03 12.20
N ASP A 147 -0.06 0.40 13.37
CA ASP A 147 1.02 -0.33 14.02
C ASP A 147 1.57 -1.39 13.03
N GLU A 148 2.88 -1.52 12.93
CA GLU A 148 3.48 -2.49 12.00
C GLU A 148 3.04 -3.93 12.34
N ARG A 149 2.85 -4.26 13.62
CA ARG A 149 2.40 -5.58 14.05
C ARG A 149 1.03 -5.92 13.47
N ASP A 150 0.09 -4.97 13.45
CA ASP A 150 -1.24 -5.15 12.86
C ASP A 150 -1.09 -5.57 11.39
N VAL A 151 -0.49 -4.69 10.59
CA VAL A 151 -0.47 -4.88 9.14
C VAL A 151 0.42 -6.04 8.71
N VAL A 152 1.54 -6.29 9.40
CA VAL A 152 2.44 -7.39 9.04
C VAL A 152 1.85 -8.73 9.48
N LYS A 153 1.39 -8.87 10.74
CA LYS A 153 0.87 -10.17 11.22
C LYS A 153 -0.34 -10.63 10.43
N LEU A 154 -1.25 -9.73 10.03
CA LEU A 154 -2.38 -10.10 9.17
C LEU A 154 -1.90 -10.91 7.94
N ARG A 155 -0.80 -10.47 7.34
CA ARG A 155 -0.25 -11.00 6.09
C ARG A 155 0.58 -12.26 6.33
N SER A 156 1.55 -12.19 7.24
CA SER A 156 2.47 -13.31 7.51
C SER A 156 1.84 -14.42 8.35
N ASN A 157 1.07 -14.09 9.39
CA ASN A 157 0.64 -15.05 10.40
C ASN A 157 -0.78 -15.59 10.15
N TYR A 158 -1.70 -14.78 9.61
CA TYR A 158 -3.10 -15.16 9.43
C TYR A 158 -3.42 -15.53 7.98
N ARG A 159 -3.05 -14.70 7.00
CA ARG A 159 -3.18 -15.05 5.57
C ARG A 159 -2.17 -16.10 5.12
N LYS A 160 -1.03 -16.19 5.83
CA LYS A 160 0.12 -17.07 5.50
C LYS A 160 0.75 -16.73 4.14
N ASP A 161 0.61 -15.48 3.71
CA ASP A 161 1.28 -14.98 2.52
C ASP A 161 2.78 -14.80 2.79
N LYS A 162 3.60 -14.88 1.75
CA LYS A 162 5.02 -14.52 1.87
C LYS A 162 5.12 -13.01 2.11
N VAL A 163 5.92 -12.61 3.09
CA VAL A 163 6.16 -11.20 3.40
C VAL A 163 7.65 -10.93 3.38
N PHE A 164 8.03 -9.95 2.59
CA PHE A 164 9.41 -9.48 2.46
C PHE A 164 9.53 -8.06 3.01
N VAL A 165 10.54 -7.80 3.83
CA VAL A 165 10.76 -6.49 4.47
C VAL A 165 12.17 -6.00 4.13
N TYR A 166 12.27 -5.01 3.26
CA TYR A 166 13.56 -4.50 2.76
C TYR A 166 13.90 -3.14 3.34
N PRO A 167 15.07 -2.94 3.97
CA PRO A 167 15.54 -1.62 4.32
C PRO A 167 15.82 -0.81 3.05
N ILE A 168 15.31 0.42 2.99
CA ILE A 168 15.51 1.31 1.85
C ILE A 168 16.80 2.11 2.02
N LYS A 169 17.60 2.14 0.95
CA LYS A 169 18.77 3.03 0.80
C LYS A 169 18.29 4.44 0.44
N THR A 170 18.23 5.33 1.42
CA THR A 170 17.85 6.74 1.24
C THR A 170 18.53 7.65 2.26
N THR A 171 18.45 8.96 2.07
CA THR A 171 18.93 9.94 3.06
C THR A 171 17.83 10.28 4.07
N PRO A 172 18.18 10.71 5.30
CA PRO A 172 17.19 11.12 6.30
C PRO A 172 16.19 12.16 5.80
N GLU A 173 16.66 13.15 5.03
CA GLU A 173 15.82 14.23 4.51
C GLU A 173 14.75 13.68 3.56
N LYS A 174 15.13 12.77 2.67
CA LYS A 174 14.20 12.16 1.71
C LYS A 174 13.21 11.24 2.39
N MET A 175 13.65 10.51 3.41
CA MET A 175 12.80 9.63 4.20
C MET A 175 11.70 10.42 4.92
N ARG A 176 12.07 11.53 5.58
CA ARG A 176 11.11 12.45 6.24
C ARG A 176 10.15 13.06 5.22
N ALA A 177 10.66 13.50 4.07
CA ALA A 177 9.83 14.09 3.03
C ALA A 177 8.81 13.11 2.45
N VAL A 178 9.18 11.84 2.23
CA VAL A 178 8.24 10.80 1.80
C VAL A 178 7.19 10.51 2.88
N PHE A 179 7.60 10.41 4.15
CA PHE A 179 6.65 10.21 5.25
C PHE A 179 5.61 11.33 5.31
N VAL A 180 6.05 12.60 5.33
CA VAL A 180 5.17 13.77 5.35
C VAL A 180 4.24 13.81 4.14
N ASP A 181 4.74 13.48 2.94
CA ASP A 181 3.93 13.46 1.73
C ASP A 181 2.83 12.39 1.77
N MET A 182 3.13 11.20 2.33
CA MET A 182 2.13 10.15 2.54
C MET A 182 1.10 10.52 3.61
N ILE A 183 1.51 11.18 4.70
CA ILE A 183 0.60 11.69 5.73
C ILE A 183 -0.33 12.78 5.15
N GLY A 184 0.23 13.72 4.38
CA GLY A 184 -0.55 14.74 3.69
C GLY A 184 -1.60 14.10 2.77
N ARG A 185 -1.24 13.02 2.07
CA ARG A 185 -2.18 12.29 1.22
C ARG A 185 -3.30 11.59 2.00
N ALA A 186 -3.01 11.05 3.19
CA ALA A 186 -4.04 10.49 4.07
C ALA A 186 -5.02 11.58 4.54
N ASN A 187 -4.51 12.78 4.87
CA ASN A 187 -5.34 13.94 5.24
C ASN A 187 -6.25 14.39 4.11
N GLU A 188 -5.72 14.52 2.88
CA GLU A 188 -6.51 14.85 1.70
C GLU A 188 -7.67 13.88 1.51
N LEU A 189 -7.42 12.56 1.60
CA LEU A 189 -8.44 11.53 1.42
C LEU A 189 -9.52 11.53 2.52
N LYS A 190 -9.21 12.06 3.72
CA LYS A 190 -10.21 12.24 4.78
C LYS A 190 -11.23 13.32 4.43
N SER A 191 -10.82 14.40 3.78
CA SER A 191 -11.71 15.47 3.34
C SER A 191 -12.31 15.24 1.95
N GLU A 192 -11.51 14.72 1.03
CA GLU A 192 -11.83 14.59 -0.38
C GLU A 192 -11.59 13.12 -0.80
N PRO A 193 -12.63 12.27 -0.74
CA PRO A 193 -12.47 10.87 -1.12
C PRO A 193 -12.15 10.75 -2.61
N GLU A 194 -11.37 9.73 -2.95
CA GLU A 194 -11.02 9.42 -4.34
C GLU A 194 -11.25 7.94 -4.63
N PHE A 195 -11.49 7.60 -5.90
CA PHE A 195 -11.52 6.20 -6.31
C PHE A 195 -10.10 5.63 -6.40
N TYR A 196 -9.95 4.42 -5.87
CA TYR A 196 -8.85 3.55 -6.22
C TYR A 196 -8.92 3.23 -7.72
N ASN A 197 -7.75 3.10 -8.35
CA ASN A 197 -7.67 2.65 -9.73
C ASN A 197 -6.50 1.67 -9.89
N THR A 198 -6.81 0.44 -10.28
CA THR A 198 -5.81 -0.63 -10.42
C THR A 198 -4.63 -0.26 -11.31
N VAL A 199 -4.82 0.63 -12.29
CA VAL A 199 -3.77 1.04 -13.23
C VAL A 199 -3.06 2.32 -12.79
N ALA A 200 -3.81 3.34 -12.39
CA ALA A 200 -3.27 4.69 -12.19
C ALA A 200 -3.15 5.12 -10.72
N ASN A 201 -3.81 4.42 -9.81
CA ASN A 201 -3.99 4.82 -8.41
C ASN A 201 -4.06 3.57 -7.52
N ASN A 202 -3.00 2.77 -7.57
CA ASN A 202 -2.81 1.54 -6.80
C ASN A 202 -1.72 1.72 -5.74
N CYS A 203 -1.47 0.68 -4.92
CA CYS A 203 -0.44 0.74 -3.89
C CYS A 203 0.94 1.12 -4.44
N THR A 204 1.43 0.42 -5.47
CA THR A 204 2.80 0.57 -5.97
C THR A 204 2.99 1.84 -6.82
N THR A 205 1.99 2.21 -7.62
CA THR A 205 2.01 3.46 -8.40
C THR A 205 1.97 4.69 -7.51
N ASN A 206 1.23 4.66 -6.39
CA ASN A 206 1.26 5.77 -5.43
C ASN A 206 2.59 5.84 -4.67
N LEU A 207 3.16 4.71 -4.24
CA LEU A 207 4.51 4.70 -3.66
C LEU A 207 5.53 5.32 -4.63
N ALA A 208 5.48 4.92 -5.90
CA ALA A 208 6.34 5.50 -6.93
C ALA A 208 6.11 7.02 -7.12
N LYS A 209 4.85 7.49 -7.05
CA LYS A 209 4.51 8.92 -7.10
C LYS A 209 5.11 9.69 -5.93
N HIS A 210 4.96 9.21 -4.69
CA HIS A 210 5.54 9.83 -3.50
C HIS A 210 7.06 9.96 -3.63
N VAL A 211 7.74 8.86 -3.98
CA VAL A 211 9.19 8.86 -4.18
C VAL A 211 9.61 9.82 -5.30
N ASN A 212 8.90 9.81 -6.43
CA ASN A 212 9.22 10.68 -7.58
C ASN A 212 8.90 12.16 -7.34
N LYS A 213 7.98 12.50 -6.44
CA LYS A 213 7.74 13.89 -6.03
C LYS A 213 8.96 14.46 -5.31
N ILE A 214 9.62 13.65 -4.48
CA ILE A 214 10.80 14.05 -3.70
C ILE A 214 12.10 13.89 -4.49
N SER A 215 12.23 12.81 -5.26
CA SER A 215 13.38 12.52 -6.11
C SER A 215 12.89 12.26 -7.54
N PRO A 216 12.78 13.31 -8.37
CA PRO A 216 12.24 13.20 -9.72
C PRO A 216 12.91 12.10 -10.54
N LYS A 217 12.09 11.26 -11.19
CA LYS A 217 12.51 10.12 -12.03
C LYS A 217 13.28 9.02 -11.29
N ARG A 218 13.26 8.98 -9.95
CA ARG A 218 13.92 7.93 -9.16
C ARG A 218 13.34 6.55 -9.42
N ILE A 219 12.03 6.47 -9.66
CA ILE A 219 11.29 5.27 -10.03
C ILE A 219 10.60 5.52 -11.39
N PRO A 220 11.28 5.24 -12.51
CA PRO A 220 10.65 5.29 -13.82
C PRO A 220 9.45 4.33 -13.94
N TRP A 221 8.68 4.48 -15.01
CA TRP A 221 7.59 3.54 -15.30
C TRP A 221 8.15 2.15 -15.58
N ASP A 222 7.55 1.14 -14.94
CA ASP A 222 7.84 -0.27 -15.14
C ASP A 222 6.55 -1.09 -14.94
N ILE A 223 6.47 -2.27 -15.56
CA ILE A 223 5.29 -3.14 -15.46
C ILE A 223 5.01 -3.60 -14.02
N THR A 224 6.03 -3.64 -13.16
CA THR A 224 5.91 -3.97 -11.74
C THR A 224 5.09 -2.95 -10.95
N LEU A 225 4.88 -1.74 -11.48
CA LEU A 225 3.95 -0.78 -10.88
C LEU A 225 2.47 -1.22 -11.04
N LEU A 226 2.18 -2.06 -12.03
CA LEU A 226 0.87 -2.66 -12.27
C LEU A 226 0.77 -4.08 -11.72
N LEU A 227 1.86 -4.84 -11.81
CA LEU A 227 2.00 -6.23 -11.36
C LEU A 227 3.12 -6.34 -10.31
N PRO A 228 2.85 -5.97 -9.04
CA PRO A 228 3.88 -5.71 -8.05
C PRO A 228 4.52 -6.93 -7.40
N GLU A 229 4.18 -8.15 -7.80
CA GLU A 229 4.81 -9.39 -7.27
C GLU A 229 6.35 -9.37 -7.31
N ASN A 230 6.94 -8.69 -8.30
CA ASN A 230 8.40 -8.54 -8.43
C ASN A 230 8.85 -7.08 -8.34
N SER A 231 8.09 -6.22 -7.66
CA SER A 231 8.45 -4.82 -7.43
C SER A 231 9.73 -4.66 -6.59
N ASP A 232 10.04 -5.63 -5.73
CA ASP A 232 11.31 -5.75 -5.01
C ASP A 232 12.51 -5.93 -5.96
N LYS A 233 12.36 -6.73 -7.01
CA LYS A 233 13.39 -6.86 -8.06
C LYS A 233 13.65 -5.55 -8.79
N TYR A 234 12.60 -4.77 -9.04
CA TYR A 234 12.76 -3.46 -9.65
C TYR A 234 13.44 -2.47 -8.69
N ALA A 235 13.05 -2.46 -7.41
CA ALA A 235 13.72 -1.69 -6.37
C ALA A 235 15.22 -2.06 -6.25
N TYR A 236 15.55 -3.35 -6.34
CA TYR A 236 16.93 -3.86 -6.38
C TYR A 236 17.72 -3.29 -7.57
N GLN A 237 17.15 -3.36 -8.78
CA GLN A 237 17.78 -2.85 -10.00
C GLN A 237 18.02 -1.34 -9.95
N LEU A 238 17.11 -0.60 -9.31
CA LEU A 238 17.24 0.83 -9.08
C LEU A 238 18.23 1.17 -7.95
N GLY A 239 18.73 0.20 -7.20
CA GLY A 239 19.58 0.42 -6.02
C GLY A 239 18.84 1.12 -4.88
N LEU A 240 17.53 0.91 -4.76
CA LEU A 240 16.71 1.39 -3.65
C LEU A 240 16.80 0.48 -2.42
N ILE A 241 17.18 -0.79 -2.61
CA ILE A 241 17.40 -1.78 -1.56
C ILE A 241 18.82 -2.37 -1.69
N GLU A 242 19.19 -3.30 -0.81
CA GLU A 242 20.48 -3.99 -0.91
C GLU A 242 20.66 -4.65 -2.28
N ASN A 243 21.83 -4.45 -2.88
CA ASN A 243 22.14 -4.88 -4.24
C ASN A 243 23.61 -5.29 -4.45
N ILE A 244 24.32 -5.60 -3.36
CA ILE A 244 25.69 -6.13 -3.39
C ILE A 244 25.72 -7.61 -3.77
N VAL A 245 24.80 -8.42 -3.24
CA VAL A 245 24.68 -9.87 -3.52
C VAL A 245 23.56 -10.13 -4.54
N PRO A 246 23.55 -11.29 -5.23
CA PRO A 246 22.50 -11.62 -6.19
C PRO A 246 21.08 -11.40 -5.64
N PHE A 247 20.15 -11.01 -6.51
CA PHE A 247 18.78 -10.68 -6.11
C PHE A 247 18.08 -11.81 -5.35
N ASP A 248 18.24 -13.06 -5.78
CA ASP A 248 17.57 -14.20 -5.13
C ASP A 248 18.08 -14.41 -3.70
N GLU A 249 19.38 -14.18 -3.46
CA GLU A 249 19.95 -14.19 -2.11
C GLU A 249 19.44 -13.02 -1.27
N THR A 250 19.37 -11.82 -1.87
CA THR A 250 18.79 -10.64 -1.22
C THR A 250 17.34 -10.90 -0.84
N ARG A 251 16.53 -11.45 -1.74
CA ARG A 251 15.11 -11.74 -1.52
C ARG A 251 14.92 -12.79 -0.44
N ALA A 252 15.73 -13.85 -0.44
CA ALA A 252 15.68 -14.88 0.60
C ALA A 252 16.03 -14.32 1.99
N ALA A 253 17.05 -13.46 2.09
CA ALA A 253 17.48 -12.87 3.35
C ALA A 253 16.44 -11.93 4.00
N HIS A 254 15.50 -11.39 3.22
CA HIS A 254 14.48 -10.47 3.69
C HIS A 254 13.08 -11.10 3.81
N LEU A 255 12.95 -12.42 3.61
CA LEU A 255 11.73 -13.16 3.88
C LEU A 255 11.55 -13.33 5.40
N ILE A 256 10.49 -12.76 5.97
CA ILE A 256 10.33 -12.68 7.43
C ILE A 256 9.45 -13.76 8.03
N ASN A 257 8.84 -14.64 7.23
CA ASN A 257 7.72 -15.49 7.66
C ASN A 257 8.02 -16.38 8.88
N ASP A 258 9.21 -16.98 8.94
CA ASP A 258 9.61 -17.85 10.05
C ASP A 258 9.74 -17.05 11.34
N LEU A 259 10.44 -15.91 11.30
CA LEU A 259 10.59 -14.99 12.44
C LEU A 259 9.24 -14.39 12.85
N ALA A 260 8.38 -14.01 11.90
CA ALA A 260 7.06 -13.48 12.18
C ALA A 260 6.17 -14.51 12.88
N THR A 261 6.33 -15.80 12.56
CA THR A 261 5.64 -16.90 13.23
C THR A 261 6.22 -17.13 14.62
N GLU A 262 7.54 -17.19 14.76
CA GLU A 262 8.24 -17.43 16.02
C GLU A 262 7.95 -16.33 17.06
N TYR A 263 8.00 -15.06 16.64
CA TYR A 263 7.87 -13.91 17.52
C TYR A 263 6.47 -13.29 17.52
N ALA A 264 5.45 -14.03 17.10
CA ALA A 264 4.10 -13.52 16.90
C ALA A 264 3.53 -12.75 18.11
N ASP A 265 3.86 -13.17 19.32
CA ASP A 265 3.35 -12.60 20.58
C ASP A 265 4.38 -11.71 21.29
N SER A 266 5.56 -11.50 20.68
CA SER A 266 6.61 -10.65 21.23
C SER A 266 6.20 -9.18 21.24
N LEU A 267 6.54 -8.46 22.32
CA LEU A 267 6.42 -6.99 22.35
C LEU A 267 7.36 -6.32 21.34
N ASP A 268 8.48 -6.99 21.04
CA ASP A 268 9.52 -6.53 20.11
C ASP A 268 9.34 -7.10 18.69
N PHE A 269 8.11 -7.49 18.32
CA PHE A 269 7.79 -8.16 17.05
C PHE A 269 8.51 -7.52 15.85
N SER A 270 8.41 -6.19 15.70
CA SER A 270 9.02 -5.43 14.61
C SER A 270 10.55 -5.53 14.56
N LEU A 271 11.22 -5.57 15.71
CA LEU A 271 12.67 -5.78 15.75
C LEU A 271 13.01 -7.22 15.39
N LYS A 272 12.27 -8.17 15.95
CA LYS A 272 12.54 -9.60 15.83
C LYS A 272 12.34 -10.13 14.42
N ILE A 273 11.36 -9.63 13.66
CA ILE A 273 11.20 -9.97 12.24
C ILE A 273 12.36 -9.49 11.35
N ARG A 274 13.24 -8.65 11.87
CA ARG A 274 14.47 -8.16 11.23
C ARG A 274 15.74 -8.79 11.81
N GLY A 275 15.61 -9.80 12.68
CA GLY A 275 16.73 -10.46 13.34
C GLY A 275 17.45 -9.61 14.40
N ARG A 276 16.78 -8.59 14.95
CA ARG A 276 17.30 -7.71 16.03
C ARG A 276 16.80 -8.17 17.40
#